data_AF-A0A833AS94-F1
#
_entry.id   AF-A0A833AS94-F1
#
_cell.length_a   1.000
_cell.length_b   1.000
_cell.length_c   1.000
_cell.angle_alpha   90.00
_cell.angle_beta   90.00
_cell.angle_gamma   90.00
#
_symmetry.space_group_name_H-M   'P 1'
#
loop_
_entity.id
_entity.type
_entity.pdbx_description
1 polymer ?
#
loop_
_entity_poly.entity_id
_entity_poly.type
_entity_poly.pdbx_seq_one_letter_code
_entity_poly.pdbx_strand_id
1 'polypeptide(L)'
;MQEDGNFFKDYYHRYKTVVGQKENDSDSLVFTSDIGEWVEVSKKEYQNYYNYLGMVLASKSASGKVQNDKYPPGYQYVGNQRYGNWRTDSHGNSFWEWYGKYAMMSTVFGMFNRPVYRNDWNSYNDFRRRGEPYYGNGSFYGSRGTMYGTSGNVTQKTKPNFYQRRAVRQSARNASFSNKVKNRVRRSNMSGVRSRSSSRGGK
;
A
#
# COMPACT_ATOMS: atom_id res chain seq x y z
N MET A 1 -2.14 5.77 -6.15
CA MET A 1 -1.07 6.76 -5.91
C MET A 1 -0.08 6.75 -7.05
N GLN A 2 0.33 7.92 -7.50
CA GLN A 2 1.31 8.12 -8.58
C GLN A 2 2.02 9.47 -8.34
N GLU A 3 3.27 9.56 -8.80
CA GLU A 3 4.01 10.82 -8.84
C GLU A 3 4.52 10.94 -10.27
N ASP A 4 4.28 12.05 -10.93
CA ASP A 4 4.77 12.30 -12.29
C ASP A 4 5.64 13.55 -12.30
N GLY A 5 6.55 13.62 -13.27
CA GLY A 5 7.48 14.73 -13.42
C GLY A 5 8.88 14.50 -12.82
N ASN A 6 9.89 15.08 -13.48
CA ASN A 6 11.31 14.94 -13.13
C ASN A 6 11.85 16.08 -12.27
N PHE A 7 11.35 17.31 -12.45
CA PHE A 7 11.84 18.53 -11.79
C PHE A 7 10.79 19.14 -10.88
N PHE A 8 9.59 19.36 -11.42
CA PHE A 8 8.36 19.59 -10.66
C PHE A 8 7.58 18.29 -10.62
N LYS A 9 7.08 17.94 -9.44
CA LYS A 9 6.38 16.69 -9.24
C LYS A 9 4.91 16.95 -8.99
N ASP A 10 4.09 16.31 -9.80
CA ASP A 10 2.66 16.26 -9.63
C ASP A 10 2.31 14.96 -8.91
N TYR A 11 1.33 15.02 -8.01
CA TYR A 11 0.97 13.90 -7.15
C TYR A 11 -0.48 13.53 -7.41
N TYR A 12 -0.74 12.24 -7.59
CA TYR A 12 -2.07 11.77 -7.94
C TYR A 12 -2.53 10.65 -7.02
N HIS A 13 -3.79 10.73 -6.61
CA HIS A 13 -4.53 9.67 -5.93
C HIS A 13 -5.51 9.01 -6.89
N ARG A 14 -5.84 7.76 -6.60
CA ARG A 14 -6.92 7.03 -7.26
C ARG A 14 -7.64 6.23 -6.20
N TYR A 15 -8.94 6.43 -6.10
CA TYR A 15 -9.75 5.88 -5.02
C TYR A 15 -10.61 4.74 -5.54
N LYS A 16 -10.74 3.69 -4.71
CA LYS A 16 -11.69 2.61 -4.92
C LYS A 16 -12.84 2.82 -3.94
N THR A 17 -14.05 2.93 -4.47
CA THR A 17 -15.26 3.02 -3.65
C THR A 17 -15.89 1.64 -3.55
N VAL A 18 -16.32 1.26 -2.36
CA VAL A 18 -17.04 0.00 -2.12
C VAL A 18 -18.36 0.32 -1.46
N VAL A 19 -19.47 -0.06 -2.10
CA VAL A 19 -20.83 0.24 -1.65
C VAL A 19 -21.54 -1.06 -1.32
N GLY A 20 -22.13 -1.13 -0.12
CA GLY A 20 -23.00 -2.23 0.28
C GLY A 20 -24.45 -1.85 0.04
N GLN A 21 -25.17 -2.66 -0.73
CA GLN A 21 -26.61 -2.52 -0.96
C GLN A 21 -27.35 -3.65 -0.25
N LYS A 22 -28.52 -3.35 0.31
CA LYS A 22 -29.39 -4.38 0.88
C LYS A 22 -29.96 -5.24 -0.25
N GLU A 23 -30.03 -6.53 -0.01
CA GLU A 23 -30.62 -7.49 -0.95
C GLU A 23 -32.02 -7.86 -0.47
N ASN A 24 -33.06 -7.57 -1.26
CA ASN A 24 -34.45 -8.02 -1.06
C ASN A 24 -34.94 -7.95 0.40
N ASP A 25 -34.86 -6.77 1.02
CA ASP A 25 -35.23 -6.50 2.43
C ASP A 25 -34.46 -7.30 3.50
N SER A 26 -33.42 -8.05 3.10
CA SER A 26 -32.50 -8.65 4.05
C SER A 26 -31.61 -7.60 4.69
N ASP A 27 -31.27 -7.85 5.95
CA ASP A 27 -30.33 -7.06 6.74
C ASP A 27 -28.86 -7.30 6.35
N SER A 28 -28.66 -8.03 5.25
CA SER A 28 -27.38 -8.37 4.66
C SER A 28 -27.05 -7.47 3.48
N LEU A 29 -25.75 -7.26 3.26
CA LEU A 29 -25.23 -6.36 2.23
C LEU A 29 -24.54 -7.15 1.13
N VAL A 30 -24.86 -6.81 -0.11
CA VAL A 30 -24.13 -7.18 -1.32
C VAL A 30 -23.24 -6.01 -1.70
N PHE A 31 -21.95 -6.30 -1.94
CA PHE A 31 -20.95 -5.26 -2.19
C PHE A 31 -20.59 -5.15 -3.66
N THR A 32 -20.66 -3.93 -4.17
CA THR A 32 -20.11 -3.55 -5.46
C THR A 32 -18.92 -2.62 -5.25
N SER A 33 -18.04 -2.56 -6.24
CA SER A 33 -16.92 -1.62 -6.17
C SER A 33 -16.61 -0.99 -7.50
N ASP A 34 -16.24 0.28 -7.42
CA ASP A 34 -15.82 1.08 -8.55
C ASP A 34 -14.45 1.71 -8.30
N ILE A 35 -13.67 1.89 -9.36
CA ILE A 35 -12.36 2.54 -9.29
C ILE A 35 -12.46 3.82 -10.10
N GLY A 36 -12.56 4.94 -9.38
CA GLY A 36 -12.66 6.26 -9.98
C GLY A 36 -11.37 6.69 -10.70
N GLU A 37 -11.41 7.91 -11.23
CA GLU A 37 -10.31 8.50 -11.97
C GLU A 37 -9.12 8.91 -11.08
N TRP A 38 -8.01 9.23 -11.75
CA TRP A 38 -6.87 9.87 -11.09
C TRP A 38 -7.23 11.32 -10.74
N VAL A 39 -6.97 11.67 -9.49
CA VAL A 39 -7.20 13.02 -8.95
C VAL A 39 -5.86 13.59 -8.54
N GLU A 40 -5.53 14.77 -9.05
CA GLU A 40 -4.34 15.50 -8.63
C GLU A 40 -4.52 16.01 -7.19
N VAL A 41 -3.46 15.88 -6.39
CA VAL A 41 -3.45 16.26 -4.99
C VAL A 41 -2.17 17.03 -4.67
N SER A 42 -2.21 17.83 -3.60
CA SER A 42 -0.99 18.45 -3.09
C SER A 42 0.03 17.40 -2.62
N LYS A 43 1.32 17.75 -2.65
CA LYS A 43 2.39 16.93 -2.06
C LYS A 43 2.10 16.55 -0.60
N LYS A 44 1.58 17.51 0.19
CA LYS A 44 1.23 17.31 1.60
C LYS A 44 0.19 16.21 1.74
N GLU A 45 -0.87 16.29 0.94
CA GLU A 45 -1.94 15.29 0.94
C GLU A 45 -1.43 13.90 0.52
N TYR A 46 -0.59 13.86 -0.52
CA TYR A 46 0.04 12.62 -0.95
C TYR A 46 0.87 11.97 0.17
N GLN A 47 1.65 12.77 0.89
CA GLN A 47 2.48 12.29 2.00
C GLN A 47 1.64 11.84 3.19
N ASN A 48 0.56 12.57 3.52
CA ASN A 48 -0.37 12.21 4.61
C ASN A 48 -0.96 10.81 4.41
N TYR A 49 -1.32 10.47 3.17
CA TYR A 49 -1.93 9.19 2.84
C TYR A 49 -0.96 8.12 2.37
N TYR A 50 0.31 8.46 2.18
CA TYR A 50 1.31 7.57 1.59
C TYR A 50 1.37 6.22 2.29
N ASN A 51 1.27 6.16 3.61
CA ASN A 51 1.37 4.88 4.34
C ASN A 51 0.13 4.00 4.19
N TYR A 52 -1.02 4.54 3.79
CA TYR A 52 -2.32 3.85 3.77
C TYR A 52 -2.70 3.30 2.39
N LEU A 53 -1.74 3.07 1.49
CA LEU A 53 -2.02 2.49 0.18
C LEU A 53 -2.77 1.16 0.31
N GLY A 54 -3.90 1.05 -0.36
CA GLY A 54 -4.75 -0.16 -0.35
C GLY A 54 -5.58 -0.33 0.93
N MET A 55 -5.54 0.63 1.86
CA MET A 55 -6.36 0.63 3.06
C MET A 55 -7.62 1.48 2.89
N VAL A 56 -8.58 1.26 3.79
CA VAL A 56 -9.74 2.14 3.97
C VAL A 56 -9.25 3.49 4.51
N LEU A 57 -9.71 4.58 3.90
CA LEU A 57 -9.43 5.94 4.36
C LEU A 57 -10.63 6.56 5.11
N ALA A 58 -11.83 6.22 4.65
CA ALA A 58 -13.08 6.58 5.27
C ALA A 58 -14.13 5.49 5.00
N SER A 59 -15.05 5.32 5.93
CA SER A 59 -16.19 4.42 5.82
C SER A 59 -17.45 5.08 6.38
N LYS A 60 -18.61 4.62 5.92
CA LYS A 60 -19.92 5.06 6.42
C LYS A 60 -20.70 3.83 6.87
N SER A 61 -21.20 3.85 8.10
CA SER A 61 -22.06 2.78 8.62
C SER A 61 -23.47 2.87 8.03
N ALA A 62 -24.26 1.81 8.19
CA ALA A 62 -25.68 1.81 7.84
C ALA A 62 -26.49 2.91 8.57
N SER A 63 -26.07 3.28 9.79
CA SER A 63 -26.65 4.40 10.56
C SER A 63 -26.23 5.79 10.05
N GLY A 64 -25.41 5.86 9.00
CA GLY A 64 -24.95 7.10 8.40
C GLY A 64 -23.72 7.73 9.06
N LYS A 65 -23.20 7.15 10.15
CA LYS A 65 -22.00 7.66 10.83
C LYS A 65 -20.76 7.45 9.94
N VAL A 66 -20.08 8.55 9.63
CA VAL A 66 -18.80 8.56 8.93
C VAL A 66 -17.67 8.30 9.92
N GLN A 67 -16.74 7.43 9.54
CA GLN A 67 -15.55 7.07 10.29
C GLN A 67 -14.33 7.24 9.38
N ASN A 68 -13.26 7.83 9.91
CA ASN A 68 -12.01 8.09 9.18
C ASN A 68 -10.87 7.18 9.68
N ASP A 69 -11.23 6.00 10.20
CA ASP A 69 -10.28 5.03 10.71
C ASP A 69 -9.57 4.34 9.53
N LYS A 70 -8.28 4.03 9.71
CA LYS A 70 -7.44 3.46 8.64
C LYS A 70 -7.18 2.00 8.92
N TYR A 71 -7.76 1.13 8.11
CA TYR A 71 -7.67 -0.31 8.31
C TYR A 71 -7.80 -1.05 6.99
N PRO A 72 -7.48 -2.36 6.94
CA PRO A 72 -7.60 -3.12 5.71
C PRO A 72 -9.08 -3.30 5.34
N PRO A 73 -9.45 -3.20 4.04
CA PRO A 73 -10.83 -3.40 3.61
C PRO A 73 -11.40 -4.74 4.07
N GLY A 74 -12.69 -4.77 4.39
CA GLY A 74 -13.42 -5.98 4.78
C GLY A 74 -13.35 -6.35 6.27
N TYR A 75 -12.33 -5.91 7.03
CA TYR A 75 -12.18 -6.24 8.45
C TYR A 75 -13.38 -5.84 9.32
N GLN A 76 -14.08 -4.77 8.94
CA GLN A 76 -15.27 -4.30 9.66
C GLN A 76 -16.46 -5.28 9.62
N TYR A 77 -16.47 -6.23 8.68
CA TYR A 77 -17.53 -7.23 8.54
C TYR A 77 -17.11 -8.61 9.05
N VAL A 78 -15.82 -8.81 9.31
CA VAL A 78 -15.30 -10.03 9.94
C VAL A 78 -15.81 -10.11 11.37
N GLY A 79 -16.19 -11.31 11.81
CA GLY A 79 -16.73 -11.56 13.14
C GLY A 79 -18.25 -11.37 13.24
N ASN A 80 -18.90 -10.82 12.21
CA ASN A 80 -20.36 -10.72 12.16
C ASN A 80 -20.97 -12.00 11.55
N GLN A 81 -21.70 -12.75 12.38
CA GLN A 81 -22.29 -14.04 12.03
C GLN A 81 -23.27 -14.00 10.84
N ARG A 82 -23.77 -12.82 10.46
CA ARG A 82 -24.62 -12.67 9.27
C ARG A 82 -23.87 -12.96 7.97
N TYR A 83 -22.56 -12.74 7.96
CA TYR A 83 -21.73 -12.83 6.74
C TYR A 83 -20.84 -14.07 6.69
N GLY A 84 -20.71 -14.80 7.78
CA GLY A 84 -19.77 -15.92 7.88
C GLY A 84 -19.63 -16.44 9.29
N ASN A 85 -18.64 -17.30 9.49
CA ASN A 85 -18.33 -17.86 10.80
C ASN A 85 -16.84 -18.11 10.96
N TRP A 86 -16.40 -18.24 12.22
CA TRP A 86 -15.06 -18.71 12.52
C TRP A 86 -14.98 -20.22 12.24
N ARG A 87 -13.97 -20.62 11.49
CA ARG A 87 -13.55 -22.02 11.30
C ARG A 87 -12.21 -22.23 11.95
N THR A 88 -11.91 -23.48 12.29
CA THR A 88 -10.60 -23.88 12.83
C THR A 88 -9.99 -24.88 11.86
N ASP A 89 -8.76 -24.65 11.45
CA ASP A 89 -8.02 -25.61 10.62
C ASP A 89 -7.51 -26.80 11.44
N SER A 90 -6.99 -27.82 10.76
CA SER A 90 -6.40 -29.01 11.40
C SER A 90 -5.18 -28.70 12.26
N HIS A 91 -4.61 -27.50 12.16
CA HIS A 91 -3.45 -27.04 12.93
C HIS A 91 -3.87 -26.16 14.13
N GLY A 92 -5.18 -26.04 14.40
CA GLY A 92 -5.72 -25.28 15.52
C GLY A 92 -5.85 -23.76 15.28
N ASN A 93 -5.55 -23.26 14.08
CA ASN A 93 -5.71 -21.84 13.78
C ASN A 93 -7.16 -21.52 13.45
N SER A 94 -7.70 -20.47 14.06
CA SER A 94 -9.04 -19.99 13.75
C SER A 94 -9.01 -18.89 12.69
N PHE A 95 -9.79 -19.04 11.63
CA PHE A 95 -9.91 -18.09 10.53
C PHE A 95 -11.36 -17.81 10.16
N TRP A 96 -11.61 -16.65 9.57
CA TRP A 96 -12.94 -16.24 9.14
C TRP A 96 -13.27 -16.84 7.78
N GLU A 97 -14.39 -17.57 7.72
CA GLU A 97 -14.99 -18.10 6.50
C GLU A 97 -16.24 -17.28 6.16
N TRP A 98 -16.28 -16.71 4.95
CA TRP A 98 -17.48 -16.06 4.43
C TRP A 98 -18.47 -17.12 3.95
N TYR A 99 -19.77 -16.92 4.21
CA TYR A 99 -20.79 -17.78 3.59
C TYR A 99 -20.72 -17.67 2.06
N GLY A 100 -21.07 -18.74 1.34
CA GLY A 100 -20.91 -18.81 -0.12
C GLY A 100 -21.49 -17.62 -0.89
N LYS A 101 -22.68 -17.13 -0.51
CA LYS A 101 -23.30 -15.93 -1.08
C LYS A 101 -22.48 -14.64 -0.90
N TYR A 102 -21.60 -14.60 0.10
CA TYR A 102 -20.69 -13.50 0.41
C TYR A 102 -19.25 -13.79 -0.02
N ALA A 103 -18.97 -14.90 -0.72
CA ALA A 103 -17.62 -15.21 -1.17
C ALA A 103 -17.04 -14.08 -2.04
N MET A 104 -17.87 -13.38 -2.83
CA MET A 104 -17.47 -12.21 -3.61
C MET A 104 -16.97 -11.03 -2.77
N MET A 105 -17.31 -10.95 -1.48
CA MET A 105 -16.73 -9.93 -0.57
C MET A 105 -15.21 -10.06 -0.51
N SER A 106 -14.68 -11.28 -0.55
CA SER A 106 -13.23 -11.50 -0.57
C SER A 106 -12.59 -10.93 -1.85
N THR A 107 -13.28 -10.97 -2.99
CA THR A 107 -12.88 -10.28 -4.23
C THR A 107 -12.85 -8.78 -4.04
N VAL A 108 -13.97 -8.23 -3.57
CA VAL A 108 -14.20 -6.79 -3.48
C VAL A 108 -13.20 -6.14 -2.52
N PHE A 109 -12.93 -6.78 -1.38
CA PHE A 109 -11.98 -6.30 -0.38
C PHE A 109 -10.53 -6.73 -0.66
N GLY A 110 -10.28 -7.56 -1.68
CA GLY A 110 -8.93 -8.05 -2.00
C GLY A 110 -8.37 -9.02 -0.95
N MET A 111 -9.25 -9.78 -0.29
CA MET A 111 -8.92 -10.73 0.78
C MET A 111 -8.65 -12.15 0.26
N PHE A 112 -8.83 -12.44 -1.04
CA PHE A 112 -8.63 -13.79 -1.59
C PHE A 112 -7.27 -14.42 -1.31
N ASN A 113 -6.22 -13.60 -1.23
CA ASN A 113 -4.86 -14.10 -1.10
C ASN A 113 -4.49 -14.46 0.34
N ARG A 114 -5.37 -14.20 1.32
CA ARG A 114 -5.13 -14.57 2.72
C ARG A 114 -6.42 -14.54 3.55
N PRO A 115 -6.79 -15.64 4.22
CA PRO A 115 -7.88 -15.61 5.19
C PRO A 115 -7.54 -14.67 6.36
N VAL A 116 -8.57 -14.12 7.00
CA VAL A 116 -8.38 -13.31 8.22
C VAL A 116 -8.39 -14.24 9.41
N TYR A 117 -7.25 -14.32 10.09
CA TYR A 117 -7.14 -15.10 11.31
C TYR A 117 -7.75 -14.37 12.50
N ARG A 118 -8.20 -15.14 13.49
CA ARG A 118 -8.82 -14.60 14.70
C ARG A 118 -7.90 -13.67 15.47
N ASN A 119 -6.61 -13.98 15.50
CA ASN A 119 -5.60 -13.13 16.14
C ASN A 119 -5.45 -11.78 15.41
N ASP A 120 -5.47 -11.78 14.07
CA ASP A 120 -5.45 -10.54 13.28
C ASP A 120 -6.68 -9.68 13.56
N TRP A 121 -7.86 -10.31 13.63
CA TRP A 121 -9.12 -9.62 13.91
C TRP A 121 -9.17 -9.04 15.33
N ASN A 122 -8.68 -9.79 16.33
CA ASN A 122 -8.58 -9.29 17.70
C ASN A 122 -7.70 -8.04 17.77
N SER A 123 -6.50 -8.09 17.17
CA SER A 123 -5.63 -6.92 17.12
C SER A 123 -6.24 -5.76 16.35
N TYR A 124 -6.91 -6.01 15.22
CA TYR A 124 -7.66 -4.97 14.52
C TYR A 124 -8.67 -4.28 15.45
N ASN A 125 -9.43 -5.05 16.22
CA ASN A 125 -10.42 -4.51 17.14
C ASN A 125 -9.78 -3.67 18.26
N ASP A 126 -8.63 -4.10 18.77
CA ASP A 126 -7.88 -3.34 19.79
C ASP A 126 -7.33 -2.01 19.24
N PHE A 127 -6.72 -2.03 18.05
CA PHE A 127 -6.26 -0.82 17.37
C PHE A 127 -7.42 0.14 17.07
N ARG A 128 -8.55 -0.41 16.60
CA ARG A 128 -9.76 0.37 16.34
C ARG A 128 -10.29 1.03 17.61
N ARG A 129 -10.31 0.32 18.75
CA ARG A 129 -10.72 0.88 20.05
C ARG A 129 -9.81 2.01 20.51
N ARG A 130 -8.52 1.97 20.17
CA ARG A 130 -7.54 3.03 20.44
C ARG A 130 -7.56 4.17 19.40
N GLY A 131 -8.34 4.05 18.33
CA GLY A 131 -8.34 5.02 17.23
C GLY A 131 -7.06 5.00 16.37
N GLU A 132 -6.31 3.89 16.41
CA GLU A 132 -5.04 3.74 15.71
C GLU A 132 -5.21 3.03 14.35
N PRO A 133 -4.40 3.37 13.34
CA PRO A 133 -4.36 2.63 12.10
C PRO A 133 -3.89 1.18 12.29
N TYR A 134 -4.60 0.22 11.70
CA TYR A 134 -4.21 -1.19 11.74
C TYR A 134 -3.58 -1.64 10.42
N TYR A 135 -2.31 -2.03 10.47
CA TYR A 135 -1.55 -2.48 9.28
C TYR A 135 -1.40 -4.00 9.17
N GLY A 136 -2.07 -4.78 10.03
CA GLY A 136 -1.87 -6.22 10.14
C GLY A 136 -0.74 -6.60 11.10
N ASN A 137 -0.84 -7.78 11.73
CA ASN A 137 0.25 -8.34 12.52
C ASN A 137 1.21 -9.08 11.59
N GLY A 138 2.29 -8.43 11.18
CA GLY A 138 3.28 -9.09 10.32
C GLY A 138 4.24 -9.96 11.11
N SER A 139 3.88 -11.23 11.23
CA SER A 139 4.85 -12.29 11.02
C SER A 139 4.40 -13.07 9.80
N PHE A 140 5.00 -12.80 8.64
CA PHE A 140 4.84 -13.61 7.44
C PHE A 140 6.23 -14.13 7.07
N TYR A 141 6.42 -15.45 7.11
CA TYR A 141 7.70 -16.09 6.75
C TYR A 141 8.91 -15.64 7.62
N GLY A 142 8.69 -15.40 8.92
CA GLY A 142 9.77 -15.09 9.87
C GLY A 142 10.33 -13.66 9.81
N SER A 143 9.80 -12.79 8.95
CA SER A 143 10.21 -11.37 8.88
C SER A 143 9.18 -10.46 9.56
N ARG A 144 9.63 -9.64 10.51
CA ARG A 144 8.82 -8.58 11.13
C ARG A 144 8.45 -7.56 10.06
N GLY A 145 7.16 -7.37 9.80
CA GLY A 145 6.69 -6.47 8.76
C GLY A 145 5.28 -5.95 9.00
N THR A 146 4.80 -5.12 8.08
CA THR A 146 3.37 -4.80 7.99
C THR A 146 2.75 -5.67 6.91
N MET A 147 1.45 -5.96 7.02
CA MET A 147 0.74 -6.73 5.99
C MET A 147 0.10 -5.82 4.96
N TYR A 148 -0.47 -4.73 5.45
CA TYR A 148 -1.23 -3.73 4.69
C TYR A 148 -0.50 -2.38 4.71
N GLY A 149 -1.00 -1.43 3.92
CA GLY A 149 -0.32 -0.14 3.72
C GLY A 149 0.86 -0.25 2.75
N THR A 150 1.54 0.86 2.48
CA THR A 150 2.57 0.92 1.41
C THR A 150 3.78 0.03 1.65
N SER A 151 4.09 -0.29 2.90
CA SER A 151 5.16 -1.23 3.25
C SER A 151 4.68 -2.68 3.35
N GLY A 152 3.36 -2.91 3.19
CA GLY A 152 2.72 -4.19 3.42
C GLY A 152 2.98 -5.21 2.30
N ASN A 153 3.31 -6.45 2.67
CA ASN A 153 3.52 -7.52 1.69
C ASN A 153 2.26 -7.87 0.89
N VAL A 154 1.08 -7.76 1.50
CA VAL A 154 -0.20 -8.01 0.83
C VAL A 154 -0.53 -6.86 -0.12
N THR A 155 -0.23 -5.63 0.27
CA THR A 155 -0.36 -4.45 -0.61
C THR A 155 0.54 -4.58 -1.84
N GLN A 156 1.78 -5.05 -1.66
CA GLN A 156 2.71 -5.31 -2.77
C GLN A 156 2.13 -6.28 -3.80
N LYS A 157 1.55 -7.39 -3.34
CA LYS A 157 0.94 -8.39 -4.21
C LYS A 157 -0.33 -7.89 -4.90
N THR A 158 -1.15 -7.09 -4.21
CA THR A 158 -2.45 -6.62 -4.73
C THR A 158 -2.36 -5.33 -5.54
N LYS A 159 -1.25 -4.60 -5.47
CA LYS A 159 -1.02 -3.32 -6.18
C LYS A 159 0.27 -3.32 -7.02
N PRO A 160 0.51 -4.32 -7.89
CA PRO A 160 1.77 -4.46 -8.61
C PRO A 160 2.16 -3.23 -9.42
N ASN A 161 1.19 -2.60 -10.10
CA ASN A 161 1.43 -1.43 -10.95
C ASN A 161 2.06 -0.25 -10.17
N PHE A 162 1.69 -0.05 -8.90
CA PHE A 162 2.30 1.00 -8.07
C PHE A 162 3.79 0.72 -7.82
N TYR A 163 4.12 -0.51 -7.44
CA TYR A 163 5.49 -0.90 -7.12
C TYR A 163 6.37 -1.03 -8.37
N GLN A 164 5.80 -1.47 -9.49
CA GLN A 164 6.49 -1.46 -10.79
C GLN A 164 6.89 -0.04 -11.19
N ARG A 165 5.96 0.93 -11.16
CA ARG A 165 6.28 2.34 -11.44
C ARG A 165 7.34 2.89 -10.48
N ARG A 166 7.23 2.54 -9.19
CA ARG A 166 8.21 2.93 -8.16
C ARG A 166 9.60 2.36 -8.46
N ALA A 167 9.70 1.09 -8.84
CA ALA A 167 10.95 0.42 -9.17
C ALA A 167 11.61 1.05 -10.40
N VAL A 168 10.86 1.29 -11.49
CA VAL A 168 11.36 1.97 -12.69
C VAL A 168 11.94 3.34 -12.34
N ARG A 169 11.22 4.13 -11.52
CA ARG A 169 11.69 5.45 -11.07
C ARG A 169 12.96 5.35 -10.23
N GLN A 170 13.04 4.37 -9.33
CA GLN A 170 14.23 4.16 -8.51
C GLN A 170 15.44 3.79 -9.37
N SER A 171 15.27 2.91 -10.35
CA SER A 171 16.33 2.55 -11.31
C SER A 171 16.82 3.77 -12.10
N ALA A 172 15.91 4.61 -12.61
CA ALA A 172 16.26 5.84 -13.31
C ALA A 172 17.04 6.84 -12.42
N ARG A 173 16.65 6.97 -11.14
CA ARG A 173 17.38 7.79 -10.15
C ARG A 173 18.79 7.25 -9.90
N ASN A 174 18.93 5.94 -9.72
CA ASN A 174 20.22 5.29 -9.48
C ASN A 174 21.16 5.45 -10.70
N ALA A 175 20.63 5.29 -11.91
CA ALA A 175 21.39 5.53 -13.15
C ALA A 175 21.86 6.98 -13.26
N SER A 176 20.96 7.93 -12.98
CA SER A 176 21.29 9.37 -12.99
C SER A 176 22.35 9.73 -11.95
N PHE A 177 22.30 9.13 -10.76
CA PHE A 177 23.31 9.31 -9.72
C PHE A 177 24.66 8.72 -10.13
N SER A 178 24.68 7.48 -10.65
CA SER A 178 25.90 6.85 -11.17
C SER A 178 26.56 7.71 -12.25
N ASN A 179 25.76 8.26 -13.18
CA ASN A 179 26.25 9.15 -14.23
C ASN A 179 26.85 10.44 -13.64
N LYS A 180 26.22 11.05 -12.61
CA LYS A 180 26.78 12.22 -11.91
C LYS A 180 28.11 11.91 -11.22
N VAL A 181 28.21 10.77 -10.55
CA VAL A 181 29.45 10.34 -9.86
C VAL A 181 30.56 10.07 -10.89
N LYS A 182 30.27 9.31 -11.96
CA LYS A 182 31.23 9.05 -13.05
C LYS A 182 31.75 10.34 -13.68
N ASN A 183 30.87 11.32 -13.92
CA ASN A 183 31.26 12.61 -14.51
C ASN A 183 32.09 13.47 -13.53
N ARG A 184 31.89 13.36 -12.22
CA ARG A 184 32.70 14.05 -11.20
C ARG A 184 34.09 13.42 -11.07
N VAL A 185 34.19 12.09 -11.07
CA VAL A 185 35.47 11.36 -10.99
C VAL A 185 36.30 11.52 -12.27
N ARG A 186 35.66 11.59 -13.44
CA ARG A 186 36.34 11.89 -14.71
C ARG A 186 36.96 13.29 -14.74
N ARG A 187 36.34 14.28 -14.07
CA ARG A 187 36.90 15.64 -13.94
C ARG A 187 38.09 15.71 -12.98
N SER A 188 38.12 14.91 -11.92
CA SER A 188 39.25 14.88 -10.97
C SER A 188 40.50 14.19 -11.53
N ASN A 189 40.39 13.34 -12.56
CA ASN A 189 41.54 12.76 -13.25
C ASN A 189 42.16 13.68 -14.32
N MET A 190 41.63 14.89 -14.51
CA MET A 190 42.11 15.84 -15.54
C MET A 190 42.93 17.01 -14.96
N SER A 191 43.23 17.01 -13.66
CA SER A 191 44.08 18.03 -13.00
C SER A 191 45.51 17.57 -12.69
N GLY A 192 45.99 16.50 -13.32
CA GLY A 192 47.36 16.01 -13.17
C GLY A 192 48.15 16.08 -14.47
N VAL A 193 49.25 16.85 -14.45
CA VAL A 193 50.37 16.85 -15.41
C VAL A 193 50.20 17.74 -16.66
N ARG A 194 50.37 19.05 -16.48
CA ARG A 194 51.01 19.91 -17.49
C ARG A 194 52.50 19.98 -17.13
N SER A 195 53.28 19.04 -17.64
CA SER A 195 54.74 19.07 -17.56
C SER A 195 55.25 20.27 -18.35
N ARG A 196 55.69 21.32 -17.65
CA ARG A 196 56.50 22.39 -18.24
C ARG A 196 57.88 21.81 -18.55
N SER A 197 58.09 21.42 -19.80
CA SER A 197 59.43 21.22 -20.35
C SER A 197 60.15 22.57 -20.36
N SER A 198 61.07 22.80 -19.42
CA SER A 198 62.06 23.87 -19.55
C SER A 198 63.25 23.31 -20.33
N SER A 199 63.27 23.60 -21.64
CA SER A 199 64.47 23.47 -22.46
C SER A 199 65.53 24.43 -21.93
N ARG A 200 66.57 23.88 -21.30
CA ARG A 200 67.80 24.61 -20.97
C ARG A 200 68.71 24.50 -22.21
N GLY A 201 68.54 25.45 -23.13
CA GLY A 201 69.43 25.64 -24.28
C GLY A 201 70.78 26.16 -23.79
N GLY A 202 71.85 25.53 -24.27
CA GLY A 202 73.22 25.96 -24.00
C GLY A 202 73.62 27.19 -24.81
N LYS A 203 74.56 27.95 -24.27
CA LYS A 203 75.89 28.24 -24.81
C LYS A 203 76.72 28.90 -23.72
#